data_AF-A0A377D1P9-F1
#
_entry.id   AF-A0A377D1P9-F1
#
_cell.length_a   1.000
_cell.length_b   1.000
_cell.length_c   1.000
_cell.angle_alpha   90.00
_cell.angle_beta   90.00
_cell.angle_gamma   90.00
#
_symmetry.space_group_name_H-M   'P 1'
#
loop_
_entity.id
_entity.type
_entity.pdbx_description
1 polymer ?
#
loop_
_entity_poly.entity_id
_entity_poly.type
_entity_poly.pdbx_seq_one_letter_code
_entity_poly.pdbx_strand_id
1 'polypeptide(L)'
;MKSAGPLAGVKVTQRGVDGRLQAILQAHENELGDFVLHMDGLANDFLPDAGRWQWRYWGKGSFTPMNATWDVAGKGEWHDSTITLTDLSTGFDQLQYGTMTVEKPPINSRQAHRLGT
;
A
#
# COMPACT_ATOMS: atom_id res chain seq x y z
N MET A 1 -0.70 -5.88 37.66
CA MET A 1 -0.85 -6.72 36.45
C MET A 1 0.27 -6.35 35.48
N LYS A 2 1.16 -7.28 35.11
CA LYS A 2 2.26 -7.03 34.15
C LYS A 2 1.89 -7.71 32.84
N SER A 3 1.61 -6.92 31.80
CA SER A 3 1.43 -7.43 30.44
C SER A 3 2.80 -7.61 29.79
N ALA A 4 3.18 -8.87 29.54
CA ALA A 4 4.33 -9.21 28.71
C ALA A 4 3.99 -8.87 27.25
N GLY A 5 4.69 -7.91 26.65
CA GLY A 5 4.38 -7.38 25.32
C GLY A 5 4.90 -8.27 24.18
N PRO A 6 4.19 -8.36 23.05
CA PRO A 6 4.68 -9.04 21.86
C PRO A 6 5.78 -8.18 21.21
N LEU A 7 6.91 -8.82 20.88
CA LEU A 7 7.98 -8.33 19.98
C LEU A 7 8.32 -6.84 20.11
N ALA A 8 9.26 -6.53 21.02
CA ALA A 8 10.05 -5.30 21.04
C ALA A 8 9.31 -4.00 20.68
N GLY A 9 8.50 -3.48 21.62
CA GLY A 9 8.07 -2.08 21.60
C GLY A 9 6.71 -1.79 20.97
N VAL A 10 5.98 -2.79 20.46
CA VAL A 10 4.57 -2.62 20.06
C VAL A 10 3.66 -2.78 21.27
N LYS A 11 2.72 -1.85 21.44
CA LYS A 11 1.68 -1.90 22.47
C LYS A 11 0.33 -1.73 21.80
N VAL A 12 -0.60 -2.63 22.12
CA VAL A 12 -2.00 -2.49 21.74
C VAL A 12 -2.74 -1.97 22.95
N THR A 13 -3.37 -0.81 22.82
CA THR A 13 -4.18 -0.18 23.86
C THR A 13 -5.63 -0.12 23.39
N GLN A 14 -6.54 0.31 24.27
CA GLN A 14 -7.91 0.60 23.86
C GLN A 14 -8.01 1.78 22.88
N ARG A 15 -6.96 2.61 22.78
CA ARG A 15 -6.91 3.78 21.91
C ARG A 15 -6.34 3.47 20.53
N GLY A 16 -5.64 2.34 20.37
CA GLY A 16 -5.05 1.93 19.10
C GLY A 16 -3.72 1.20 19.28
N VAL A 17 -2.94 1.20 18.20
CA VAL A 17 -1.60 0.59 18.16
C VAL A 17 -0.52 1.66 18.35
N ASP A 18 0.36 1.45 19.32
CA ASP A 18 1.61 2.20 19.47
C ASP A 18 2.82 1.33 19.10
N GLY A 19 3.81 1.93 18.47
CA GLY A 19 5.09 1.30 18.15
C GLY A 19 5.27 1.01 16.67
N ARG A 20 6.24 0.16 16.32
CA ARG A 20 6.56 -0.12 14.92
C ARG A 20 5.42 -0.90 14.25
N LEU A 21 4.91 -0.38 13.14
CA LEU A 21 3.89 -1.02 12.31
C LEU A 21 4.41 -1.24 10.90
N GLN A 22 4.11 -2.42 10.35
CA GLN A 22 4.47 -2.84 9.01
C GLN A 22 3.23 -3.25 8.22
N ALA A 23 3.17 -2.85 6.95
CA ALA A 23 2.16 -3.32 6.01
C ALA A 23 2.78 -3.65 4.66
N ILE A 24 2.11 -4.53 3.92
CA ILE A 24 2.44 -4.87 2.54
C ILE A 24 1.14 -4.77 1.75
N LEU A 25 1.14 -3.94 0.70
CA LEU A 25 0.06 -3.83 -0.26
C LEU A 25 0.51 -4.54 -1.53
N GLN A 26 -0.23 -5.56 -1.93
CA GLN A 26 0.02 -6.29 -3.16
C GLN A 26 -1.25 -6.32 -3.98
N ALA A 27 -1.13 -6.01 -5.27
CA ALA A 27 -2.19 -6.25 -6.23
C ALA A 27 -1.62 -6.99 -7.44
N HIS A 28 -2.46 -7.87 -7.97
CA HIS A 28 -2.25 -8.60 -9.20
C HIS A 28 -3.49 -8.36 -10.06
N GLU A 29 -3.32 -7.70 -11.20
CA GLU A 29 -4.39 -7.46 -12.16
C GLU A 29 -3.87 -7.78 -13.55
N ASN A 30 -4.56 -8.69 -14.26
CA ASN A 30 -4.07 -9.25 -15.52
C ASN A 30 -3.79 -8.18 -16.58
N GLU A 31 -4.56 -7.08 -16.57
CA GLU A 31 -4.47 -6.01 -17.56
C GLU A 31 -3.52 -4.88 -17.15
N LEU A 32 -3.42 -4.58 -15.85
CA LEU A 32 -2.64 -3.43 -15.36
C LEU A 32 -1.24 -3.81 -14.90
N GLY A 33 -1.01 -5.08 -14.59
CA GLY A 33 0.26 -5.60 -14.08
C GLY A 33 0.29 -5.74 -12.56
N ASP A 34 1.46 -6.10 -12.06
CA ASP A 34 1.67 -6.47 -10.66
C ASP A 34 2.36 -5.36 -9.92
N PHE A 35 1.97 -5.13 -8.66
CA PHE A 35 2.76 -4.28 -7.79
C PHE A 35 2.80 -4.78 -6.36
N VAL A 36 3.91 -4.46 -5.69
CA VAL A 36 4.13 -4.68 -4.27
C VAL A 36 4.67 -3.39 -3.66
N LEU A 37 4.02 -2.93 -2.61
CA LEU A 37 4.43 -1.79 -1.81
C LEU A 37 4.61 -2.22 -0.35
N HIS A 38 5.81 -1.99 0.16
CA HIS A 38 6.13 -2.15 1.58
C HIS A 38 5.96 -0.82 2.29
N MET A 39 5.45 -0.88 3.52
CA MET A 39 5.30 0.26 4.41
C MET A 39 5.81 -0.12 5.79
N ASP A 40 6.71 0.69 6.34
CA ASP A 40 7.31 0.47 7.66
C ASP A 40 7.45 1.79 8.40
N GLY A 41 6.94 1.85 9.63
CA GLY A 41 6.80 3.12 10.34
C GLY A 41 6.49 3.01 11.81
N LEU A 42 6.30 4.17 12.44
CA LEU A 42 5.90 4.29 13.85
C LEU A 42 4.46 4.75 13.95
N ALA A 43 3.66 3.97 14.66
CA ALA A 43 2.28 4.24 14.99
C ALA A 43 2.19 4.84 16.40
N ASN A 44 1.25 5.77 16.59
CA ASN A 44 0.86 6.32 17.87
C ASN A 44 -0.66 6.34 17.98
N ASP A 45 -1.19 5.62 18.98
CA ASP A 45 -2.63 5.39 19.18
C ASP A 45 -3.37 5.10 17.85
N PHE A 46 -2.75 4.32 16.94
CA PHE A 46 -3.25 4.19 15.57
C PHE A 46 -4.48 3.29 15.48
N LEU A 47 -5.56 3.87 14.95
CA LEU A 47 -6.74 3.26 14.36
C LEU A 47 -6.94 3.88 12.95
N PRO A 48 -7.56 3.17 11.99
CA PRO A 48 -7.76 3.70 10.64
C PRO A 48 -8.60 4.99 10.57
N ASP A 49 -9.39 5.28 11.58
CA ASP A 49 -10.26 6.46 11.69
C ASP A 49 -9.78 7.48 12.74
N ALA A 50 -8.79 7.13 13.57
CA ALA A 50 -8.27 7.98 14.63
C ALA A 50 -6.80 7.67 14.93
N GLY A 51 -5.96 8.70 15.10
CA GLY A 51 -4.57 8.52 15.48
C GLY A 51 -3.61 8.62 14.30
N ARG A 52 -2.36 8.19 14.50
CA ARG A 52 -1.27 8.51 13.57
C ARG A 52 -0.37 7.34 13.27
N TRP A 53 -0.04 7.15 12.00
CA TRP A 53 1.06 6.28 11.58
C TRP A 53 1.94 7.03 10.59
N GLN A 54 3.22 7.17 10.89
CA GLN A 54 4.22 7.75 9.99
C GLN A 54 5.13 6.65 9.46
N TRP A 55 5.23 6.50 8.15
CA TRP A 55 5.99 5.41 7.52
C TRP A 55 6.92 5.88 6.42
N ARG A 56 7.90 5.04 6.12
CA ARG A 56 8.55 5.00 4.82
C ARG A 56 7.87 3.93 3.97
N TYR A 57 7.75 4.18 2.68
CA TYR A 57 7.29 3.19 1.73
C TYR A 57 8.32 2.96 0.63
N TRP A 58 8.35 1.74 0.11
CA TRP A 58 9.13 1.39 -1.07
C TRP A 58 8.47 0.23 -1.79
N GLY A 59 8.56 0.24 -3.10
CA GLY A 59 7.84 -0.73 -3.91
C GLY A 59 8.32 -0.76 -5.33
N LYS A 60 7.81 -1.75 -6.05
CA LYS A 60 8.05 -1.92 -7.47
C LYS A 60 6.81 -2.53 -8.10
N GLY A 61 6.69 -2.32 -9.40
CA GLY A 61 5.65 -2.97 -10.18
C GLY A 61 5.99 -3.09 -11.65
N SER A 62 5.12 -3.79 -12.35
CA SER A 62 5.07 -3.84 -13.80
C SER A 62 3.81 -3.15 -14.28
N PHE A 63 3.89 -2.57 -15.48
CA PHE A 63 2.74 -2.07 -16.21
C PHE A 63 2.65 -2.85 -17.51
N THR A 64 1.84 -3.92 -17.48
CA THR A 64 1.69 -4.88 -18.58
C THR A 64 1.40 -4.23 -19.94
N PRO A 65 0.52 -3.20 -20.06
CA PRO A 65 0.20 -2.60 -21.34
C PRO A 65 1.40 -1.98 -22.08
N MET A 66 2.44 -1.57 -21.34
CA MET A 66 3.65 -0.96 -21.92
C MET A 66 4.90 -1.84 -21.73
N ASN A 67 4.75 -3.06 -21.21
CA ASN A 67 5.87 -3.93 -20.84
C ASN A 67 6.96 -3.17 -20.05
N ALA A 68 6.53 -2.30 -19.13
CA ALA A 68 7.40 -1.41 -18.40
C ALA A 68 7.47 -1.80 -16.92
N THR A 69 8.58 -1.46 -16.27
CA THR A 69 8.77 -1.58 -14.82
C THR A 69 8.92 -0.21 -14.19
N TRP A 70 8.51 -0.13 -12.93
CA TRP A 70 8.68 1.06 -12.12
C TRP A 70 9.10 0.69 -10.70
N ASP A 71 9.85 1.58 -10.07
CA ASP A 71 10.16 1.54 -8.65
C ASP A 71 9.77 2.86 -7.98
N VAL A 72 9.41 2.77 -6.70
CA VAL A 72 9.03 3.94 -5.91
C VAL A 72 9.61 3.85 -4.51
N ALA A 73 9.97 4.99 -3.95
CA ALA A 73 10.21 5.13 -2.53
C ALA A 73 9.75 6.50 -2.04
N GLY A 74 9.39 6.58 -0.76
CA GLY A 74 9.03 7.84 -0.13
C GLY A 74 8.61 7.71 1.32
N LYS A 75 7.92 8.72 1.82
CA LYS A 75 7.38 8.79 3.17
C LYS A 75 5.89 9.04 3.12
N GLY A 76 5.16 8.55 4.11
CA GLY A 76 3.75 8.81 4.23
C GLY A 76 3.33 8.98 5.67
N GLU A 77 2.14 9.54 5.82
CA GLU A 77 1.47 9.66 7.09
C GLU A 77 -0.02 9.37 6.92
N TRP A 78 -0.54 8.54 7.82
CA TRP A 78 -1.96 8.40 8.07
C TRP A 78 -2.21 9.21 9.33
N HIS A 79 -3.11 10.17 9.24
CA HIS A 79 -3.59 10.93 10.38
C HIS A 79 -5.11 10.99 10.31
N ASP A 80 -5.74 10.34 11.28
CA ASP A 80 -7.19 10.18 11.38
C ASP A 80 -7.79 9.53 10.12
N SER A 81 -8.42 10.30 9.23
CA SER A 81 -9.01 9.82 7.97
C SER A 81 -8.22 10.21 6.72
N THR A 82 -7.06 10.86 6.91
CA THR A 82 -6.27 11.43 5.81
C THR A 82 -4.97 10.66 5.65
N ILE A 83 -4.69 10.22 4.41
CA ILE A 83 -3.40 9.67 4.01
C ILE A 83 -2.66 10.73 3.18
N THR A 84 -1.45 11.09 3.60
CA THR A 84 -0.56 12.02 2.90
C THR A 84 0.71 11.28 2.48
N LEU A 85 1.15 11.51 1.24
CA LEU A 85 2.43 11.00 0.73
C LEU A 85 3.38 12.18 0.51
N THR A 86 4.59 12.08 1.05
CA THR A 86 5.66 13.07 0.95
C THR A 86 6.94 12.42 0.42
N ASP A 87 7.79 13.21 -0.26
CA ASP A 87 9.07 12.75 -0.83
C ASP A 87 8.92 11.54 -1.79
N LEU A 88 8.24 11.73 -2.92
CA LEU A 88 8.10 10.71 -3.95
C LEU A 88 9.33 10.68 -4.86
N SER A 89 10.09 9.58 -4.83
CA SER A 89 11.08 9.23 -5.85
C SER A 89 10.54 8.10 -6.70
N THR A 90 10.56 8.25 -8.02
CA THR A 90 10.14 7.22 -8.98
C THR A 90 11.24 6.97 -10.00
N GLY A 91 11.63 5.70 -10.16
CA GLY A 91 12.38 5.24 -11.32
C GLY A 91 11.42 4.64 -12.36
N PHE A 92 11.49 5.11 -13.60
CA PHE A 92 10.74 4.56 -14.74
C PHE A 92 11.72 4.26 -15.87
N ASP A 93 11.75 3.02 -16.36
CA ASP A 93 12.73 2.59 -17.36
C ASP A 93 12.41 3.10 -18.79
N GLN A 94 11.14 3.32 -19.14
CA GLN A 94 10.72 3.93 -20.40
C GLN A 94 9.39 4.69 -20.25
N LEU A 95 9.35 5.96 -20.66
CA LEU A 95 8.11 6.72 -20.85
C LEU A 95 8.14 7.49 -22.17
N GLN A 96 7.37 7.03 -23.16
CA GLN A 96 6.76 7.98 -24.09
C GLN A 96 5.53 8.55 -23.37
N TYR A 97 5.63 9.81 -22.96
CA TYR A 97 4.54 10.54 -22.33
C TYR A 97 3.38 10.70 -23.31
N GLY A 98 2.34 9.88 -23.15
CA GLY A 98 0.97 10.20 -23.56
C GLY A 98 0.16 10.40 -22.28
N THR A 99 -0.62 11.47 -22.19
CA THR A 99 -1.51 11.80 -21.06
C THR A 99 -2.26 10.57 -20.55
N MET A 100 -1.90 10.07 -19.37
CA MET A 100 -2.51 8.90 -18.76
C MET A 100 -3.86 9.30 -18.14
N THR A 101 -4.96 9.05 -18.85
CA THR A 101 -6.31 9.10 -18.27
C THR A 101 -6.64 7.68 -17.81
N VAL A 102 -6.56 7.43 -16.51
CA VAL A 102 -7.04 6.15 -15.94
C VAL A 102 -8.56 6.23 -15.86
N GLU A 103 -9.24 5.70 -16.86
CA GLU A 103 -10.67 5.47 -16.78
C GLU A 103 -10.93 4.29 -15.83
N LYS A 104 -11.84 4.50 -14.89
CA LYS A 104 -12.24 3.54 -13.85
C LYS A 104 -12.59 2.18 -14.49
N PRO A 105 -11.94 1.07 -14.12
CA PRO A 105 -12.34 -0.24 -14.62
C PRO A 105 -13.79 -0.51 -14.22
N PRO A 106 -14.65 -0.99 -15.14
CA PRO A 106 -16.04 -1.31 -14.80
C PRO A 106 -16.09 -2.45 -13.79
N ILE A 107 -16.90 -2.28 -12.75
CA ILE A 107 -17.19 -3.34 -11.78
C ILE A 107 -18.12 -4.37 -12.48
N ASN A 108 -17.54 -5.41 -13.07
CA ASN A 108 -18.28 -6.62 -13.42
C ASN A 108 -17.39 -7.86 -13.39
N SER A 109 -16.86 -8.18 -12.20
CA SER A 109 -16.44 -9.55 -11.91
C SER A 109 -17.66 -10.47 -11.86
N ARG A 110 -17.98 -11.11 -12.99
CA ARG A 110 -18.72 -12.36 -13.03
C ARG A 110 -18.04 -13.32 -14.02
N GLN A 111 -17.01 -14.01 -13.56
CA GLN A 111 -16.71 -15.34 -14.08
C GLN A 111 -17.14 -16.36 -13.05
N ALA A 112 -18.37 -16.86 -13.20
CA ALA A 112 -18.74 -18.17 -12.69
C ALA A 112 -18.27 -19.19 -13.72
N HIS A 113 -17.15 -19.86 -13.45
CA HIS A 113 -16.76 -21.03 -14.24
C HIS A 113 -17.59 -22.22 -13.77
N ARG A 114 -18.54 -22.64 -14.61
CA ARG A 114 -19.22 -23.92 -14.49
C ARG A 114 -18.42 -24.93 -15.31
N LEU A 115 -17.74 -25.85 -14.64
CA LEU A 115 -17.17 -27.04 -15.26
C LEU A 115 -18.30 -27.97 -15.69
N GLY A 116 -18.32 -28.36 -16.96
CA GLY A 116 -19.10 -29.47 -17.49
C GLY A 116 -18.15 -30.41 -18.23
N THR A 117 -18.22 -31.69 -17.87
CA THR A 117 -17.67 -32.83 -18.62
C THR A 117 -18.44 -33.07 -19.91
#